data_AF-F3FJC7-F1
#
_entry.id   AF-F3FJC7-F1
#
_cell.length_a   1.000
_cell.length_b   1.000
_cell.length_c   1.000
_cell.angle_alpha   90.00
_cell.angle_beta   90.00
_cell.angle_gamma   90.00
#
_symmetry.space_group_name_H-M   'P 1'
#
loop_
_entity.id
_entity.type
_entity.pdbx_description
1 polymer ?
#
loop_
_entity_poly.entity_id
_entity_poly.type
_entity_poly.pdbx_seq_one_letter_code
_entity_poly.pdbx_strand_id
1 'polypeptide(L)' 'MTEFKRIPPEQAQALREQGAVLVDVRDPQAFESNHIPDSVHLDNHSIADFIREADL' A
#
# COMPACT_ATOMS: atom_id res chain seq x y z
N MET A 1 17.02 -13.25 0.52
CA MET A 1 15.57 -13.25 0.80
C MET A 1 15.30 -11.94 1.50
N THR A 2 14.58 -11.02 0.87
CA THR A 2 14.19 -9.75 1.48
C THR A 2 13.24 -10.05 2.63
N GLU A 3 13.67 -9.78 3.86
CA GLU A 3 12.83 -9.91 5.05
C GLU A 3 11.68 -8.91 4.94
N PHE A 4 10.45 -9.41 4.97
CA PHE A 4 9.28 -8.58 5.26
C PHE A 4 8.95 -8.69 6.74
N LYS A 5 8.40 -7.62 7.31
CA LYS A 5 7.94 -7.59 8.70
C LYS A 5 6.43 -7.49 8.73
N ARG A 6 5.80 -8.24 9.63
CA ARG A 6 4.40 -8.02 9.99
C ARG A 6 4.38 -6.95 11.06
N ILE A 7 3.54 -5.95 10.88
CA ILE A 7 3.42 -4.81 11.80
C ILE A 7 1.96 -4.68 12.23
N PRO A 8 1.70 -4.22 13.47
CA PRO A 8 0.36 -3.87 13.90
C PRO A 8 -0.11 -2.53 13.27
N PRO A 9 -1.42 -2.24 13.26
CA PRO A 9 -1.97 -1.03 12.64
C PRO A 9 -1.37 0.28 13.17
N GLU A 10 -1.06 0.37 14.46
CA GLU A 10 -0.50 1.57 15.09
C GLU A 10 0.90 1.88 14.53
N GLN A 11 1.69 0.83 14.27
CA GLN A 11 2.99 0.99 13.64
C GLN A 11 2.86 1.37 12.15
N ALA A 12 1.86 0.83 11.45
CA ALA A 12 1.57 1.23 10.07
C ALA A 12 1.19 2.72 9.99
N GLN A 13 0.38 3.21 10.94
CA GLN A 13 0.06 4.64 11.05
C GLN A 13 1.32 5.49 11.28
N ALA A 14 2.16 5.13 12.25
CA ALA A 14 3.39 5.88 12.53
C ALA A 14 4.35 5.92 11.32
N LEU A 15 4.42 4.84 10.53
CA LEU A 15 5.20 4.82 9.29
C LEU A 15 4.60 5.72 8.22
N ARG A 16 3.26 5.75 8.09
CA ARG A 16 2.57 6.64 7.16
C ARG A 16 2.81 8.12 7.49
N GLU A 17 2.79 8.46 8.77
CA GLU A 17 3.15 9.81 9.24
C GLU A 17 4.60 10.19 8.91
N GLN A 18 5.47 9.19 8.71
CA GLN A 18 6.86 9.35 8.27
C GLN A 18 7.01 9.29 6.73
N GLY A 19 5.90 9.27 5.99
CA GLY A 19 5.90 9.25 4.52
C GLY A 19 5.93 7.87 3.89
N ALA A 20 5.71 6.79 4.65
CA ALA A 20 5.57 5.47 4.06
C ALA A 20 4.30 5.36 3.21
N VAL A 21 4.43 4.75 2.04
CA VAL A 21 3.29 4.47 1.15
C VAL A 21 2.54 3.25 1.66
N LEU A 22 1.20 3.34 1.69
CA LEU A 22 0.32 2.21 1.99
C LEU A 22 -0.37 1.75 0.71
N VAL A 23 -0.21 0.47 0.41
CA VAL A 23 -0.88 -0.19 -0.72
C VAL A 23 -1.93 -1.16 -0.21
N ASP A 24 -3.07 -1.21 -0.89
CA ASP A 24 -4.16 -2.15 -0.63
C ASP A 24 -4.31 -3.09 -1.83
N VAL A 25 -4.13 -4.39 -1.60
CA VAL A 25 -4.09 -5.43 -2.63
C VAL A 25 -5.40 -6.23 -2.75
N ARG A 26 -6.49 -5.72 -2.15
CA ARG A 26 -7.83 -6.33 -2.27
C ARG A 26 -8.41 -6.13 -3.68
N ASP A 27 -9.58 -6.72 -3.94
CA ASP A 27 -10.30 -6.45 -5.18
C ASP A 27 -10.81 -4.99 -5.25
N PRO A 28 -11.06 -4.44 -6.46
CA PRO A 28 -11.48 -3.05 -6.63
C PRO A 28 -12.78 -2.71 -5.87
N GLN A 29 -13.74 -3.64 -5.83
CA GLN A 29 -15.03 -3.38 -5.18
C GLN A 29 -14.87 -3.25 -3.65
N ALA A 30 -14.04 -4.09 -3.03
CA ALA A 30 -13.71 -3.97 -1.61
C ALA A 30 -12.95 -2.69 -1.28
N PHE A 31 -12.06 -2.24 -2.17
CA PHE A 31 -11.33 -0.98 -2.03
C PHE A 31 -12.27 0.22 -2.15
N GLU A 32 -13.11 0.27 -3.18
CA GLU A 32 -14.10 1.33 -3.40
C GLU A 32 -15.12 1.44 -2.27
N SER A 33 -15.55 0.30 -1.73
CA SER A 33 -16.51 0.25 -0.62
C SER A 33 -15.95 0.89 0.66
N ASN A 34 -14.71 0.54 1.03
CA ASN A 34 -14.02 1.15 2.16
C ASN A 34 -12.52 0.83 2.12
N HIS A 35 -11.68 1.86 2.16
CA HIS A 35 -10.21 1.74 2.24
C HIS A 35 -9.63 2.77 3.22
N ILE A 36 -8.37 2.57 3.59
CA ILE A 36 -7.64 3.54 4.41
C ILE A 36 -7.40 4.80 3.56
N PRO A 37 -7.73 6.01 4.03
CA PRO A 37 -7.49 7.23 3.26
C PRO A 37 -6.05 7.32 2.74
N ASP A 38 -5.85 7.86 1.54
CA ASP A 38 -4.55 8.00 0.88
C ASP A 38 -3.80 6.67 0.66
N SER A 39 -4.47 5.51 0.70
CA SER A 39 -3.90 4.27 0.21
C SER A 39 -4.03 4.17 -1.31
N VAL A 40 -3.10 3.44 -1.93
CA VAL A 40 -3.12 3.15 -3.36
C VAL A 40 -3.64 1.74 -3.56
N HIS A 41 -4.67 1.58 -4.40
CA HIS A 41 -5.10 0.25 -4.83
C HIS A 41 -4.03 -0.33 -5.75
N LEU A 42 -3.54 -1.52 -5.43
CA LEU A 42 -2.46 -2.18 -6.14
C LEU A 42 -2.90 -3.59 -6.57
N ASP A 43 -2.88 -3.82 -7.88
CA ASP A 43 -3.22 -5.09 -8.50
C ASP A 43 -2.19 -5.48 -9.57
N ASN A 44 -2.44 -6.59 -10.27
CA ASN A 44 -1.52 -7.10 -11.29
C ASN A 44 -1.40 -6.19 -12.52
N HIS A 45 -2.32 -5.25 -12.72
CA HIS A 45 -2.27 -4.30 -13.84
C HIS A 45 -1.49 -3.03 -13.46
N SER A 46 -1.64 -2.57 -12.22
CA SER A 46 -1.04 -1.33 -11.69
C SER A 46 0.34 -1.53 -11.08
N ILE A 47 0.73 -2.75 -10.71
CA ILE A 47 2.03 -3.02 -10.04
C ILE A 47 3.25 -2.57 -10.84
N ALA A 48 3.22 -2.71 -12.17
CA ALA A 48 4.34 -2.31 -13.01
C ALA A 48 4.55 -0.79 -12.99
N ASP A 49 3.47 -0.02 -13.08
CA ASP A 49 3.53 1.44 -12.98
C ASP A 49 3.92 1.89 -11.57
N PHE A 50 3.39 1.25 -10.53
CA PHE A 50 3.73 1.55 -9.15
C PHE A 50 5.22 1.37 -8.85
N ILE A 51 5.84 0.26 -9.31
CA ILE A 51 7.29 0.04 -9.13
C ILE A 51 8.09 1.10 -9.89
N ARG A 52 7.68 1.44 -11.11
CA ARG A 52 8.34 2.47 -11.93
C ARG A 52 8.31 3.84 -11.27
N GLU A 53 7.24 4.19 -10.57
CA GLU A 53 7.12 5.45 -9.83
C GLU A 53 7.91 5.46 -8.52
N ALA A 54 8.05 4.31 -7.86
CA ALA A 54 8.80 4.19 -6.61
C ALA A 54 10.33 4.24 -6.78
N ASP A 55 10.83 3.91 -7.97
CA ASP A 55 12.27 3.96 -8.32
C ASP A 55 12.73 5.36 -8.78
N LEU A 56 11.84 6.35 -8.87
CA LEU A 56 12.12 7.75 -9.26
C LEU A 56 12.42 8.64 -8.05
#